data_AF-A0A6B3EWL7-F1
#
_entry.id   AF-A0A6B3EWL7-F1
#
_cell.length_a   1.000
_cell.length_b   1.000
_cell.length_c   1.000
_cell.angle_alpha   90.00
_cell.angle_beta   90.00
_cell.angle_gamma   90.00
#
_symmetry.space_group_name_H-M   'P 1'
#
loop_
_entity.id
_entity.type
_entity.pdbx_description
1 polymer ?
#
loop_
_entity_poly.entity_id
_entity_poly.type
_entity_poly.pdbx_seq_one_letter_code
_entity_poly.pdbx_strand_id
1 'polypeptide(L)'
;ALAWVVNAYLIPFAGLLLLSGRLGDLFGRQGVFLAGLALFTLASLLCGLAPNTGTLLAFRFLQGVGGAVASSVTLAMVITLFPGPRERAKALGVYS
;
A
#
# COMPACT_ATOMS: atom_id res chain seq x y z
N ALA A 1 4.51 21.31 -11.34
CA ALA A 1 4.81 19.88 -11.58
C ALA A 1 4.75 19.04 -10.30
N LEU A 2 5.43 19.45 -9.22
CA LEU A 2 5.55 18.65 -7.98
C LEU A 2 4.20 18.22 -7.35
N ALA A 3 3.22 19.12 -7.30
CA ALA A 3 1.90 18.83 -6.72
C ALA A 3 1.19 17.65 -7.41
N TRP A 4 1.33 17.53 -8.73
CA TRP A 4 0.74 16.43 -9.49
C TRP A 4 1.47 15.10 -9.26
N VAL A 5 2.77 15.12 -8.96
CA VAL A 5 3.54 13.92 -8.60
C VAL A 5 3.03 13.35 -7.27
N VAL A 6 2.72 14.21 -6.31
CA VAL A 6 2.15 13.83 -5.01
C VAL A 6 0.70 13.36 -5.19
N ASN A 7 -0.13 14.10 -5.93
CA ASN A 7 -1.53 13.75 -6.15
C ASN A 7 -1.70 12.44 -6.92
N ALA A 8 -0.86 12.18 -7.93
CA ALA A 8 -0.90 10.93 -8.68
C ALA A 8 -0.67 9.70 -7.80
N TYR A 9 0.08 9.85 -6.71
CA TYR A 9 0.23 8.82 -5.69
C TYR A 9 -0.96 8.79 -4.70
N LEU A 10 -1.34 9.96 -4.15
CA LEU A 10 -2.32 10.04 -3.07
C LEU A 10 -3.74 9.67 -3.50
N ILE A 11 -4.16 10.03 -4.71
CA ILE A 11 -5.51 9.76 -5.21
C ILE A 11 -5.82 8.25 -5.23
N PRO A 12 -5.04 7.39 -5.92
CA PRO A 12 -5.28 5.95 -5.88
C PRO A 12 -5.02 5.37 -4.49
N PHE A 13 -4.04 5.89 -3.75
CA PHE A 13 -3.75 5.41 -2.41
C PHE A 13 -4.95 5.57 -1.47
N ALA A 14 -5.50 6.78 -1.37
CA ALA A 14 -6.66 7.07 -0.53
C ALA A 14 -7.93 6.39 -1.04
N GLY A 15 -8.17 6.41 -2.35
CA GLY A 15 -9.38 5.84 -2.95
C GLY A 15 -9.45 4.31 -2.86
N LEU A 16 -8.31 3.63 -2.93
CA LEU A 16 -8.25 2.16 -2.94
C LEU A 16 -7.93 1.55 -1.57
N LEU A 17 -7.60 2.36 -0.56
CA LEU A 17 -7.30 1.89 0.79
C LEU A 17 -8.45 1.04 1.37
N LEU A 18 -9.69 1.53 1.26
CA LEU A 18 -10.88 0.81 1.76
C LEU A 18 -11.20 -0.43 0.90
N LEU A 19 -11.04 -0.31 -0.43
CA LEU A 19 -11.32 -1.41 -1.36
C LEU A 19 -10.31 -2.55 -1.23
N SER A 20 -9.03 -2.22 -1.03
CA SER A 20 -7.96 -3.19 -0.88
C SER A 20 -8.06 -3.99 0.42
N GLY A 21 -8.59 -3.41 1.50
CA GLY A 21 -8.91 -4.15 2.72
C GLY A 21 -9.91 -5.29 2.47
N ARG A 22 -10.96 -5.03 1.68
CA ARG A 22 -11.95 -6.04 1.26
C ARG A 22 -11.33 -7.14 0.38
N LEU A 23 -10.41 -6.79 -0.53
CA LEU A 23 -9.63 -7.76 -1.31
C LEU A 23 -8.76 -8.66 -0.41
N GLY A 24 -8.14 -8.10 0.63
CA GLY A 24 -7.33 -8.83 1.61
C GLY A 24 -8.10 -9.90 2.37
N ASP A 25 -9.37 -9.64 2.69
CA ASP A 25 -10.24 -10.61 3.37
C ASP A 25 -10.72 -11.74 2.45
N LEU A 26 -10.80 -11.52 1.13
CA LEU A 26 -11.26 -12.51 0.15
C LEU A 26 -10.15 -13.44 -0.37
N PHE A 27 -8.96 -12.90 -0.64
CA PHE A 27 -7.88 -13.63 -1.32
C PHE A 27 -6.76 -14.12 -0.38
N GLY A 28 -6.90 -13.89 0.92
CA GLY A 28 -5.90 -14.25 1.93
C GLY A 28 -4.87 -13.14 2.13
N ARG A 29 -4.70 -12.75 3.40
CA ARG A 29 -3.90 -11.58 3.80
C ARG A 29 -2.44 -11.65 3.35
N GLN A 30 -1.78 -12.78 3.53
CA GLN A 30 -0.35 -12.90 3.18
C GLN A 30 -0.10 -12.73 1.67
N GLY A 31 -0.92 -13.35 0.82
CA GLY A 31 -0.78 -13.25 -0.63
C GLY A 31 -1.04 -11.83 -1.14
N VAL A 32 -2.09 -11.18 -0.63
CA VAL A 32 -2.46 -9.81 -1.03
C VAL A 32 -1.40 -8.79 -0.59
N PHE A 33 -0.83 -8.96 0.61
CA PHE A 33 0.28 -8.10 1.06
C PHE A 33 1.51 -8.25 0.18
N LEU A 34 1.95 -9.48 -0.10
CA LEU A 34 3.11 -9.72 -0.95
C LEU A 34 2.89 -9.18 -2.38
N ALA A 35 1.69 -9.32 -2.92
CA ALA A 35 1.34 -8.76 -4.23
C ALA A 35 1.37 -7.21 -4.22
N GLY A 36 0.78 -6.58 -3.19
CA GLY A 36 0.82 -5.13 -3.01
C GLY A 36 2.23 -4.60 -2.84
N LEU A 37 3.05 -5.29 -2.04
CA LEU A 37 4.46 -4.97 -1.82
C LEU A 37 5.27 -5.10 -3.11
N ALA A 38 5.11 -6.21 -3.85
CA ALA A 38 5.79 -6.40 -5.13
C ALA A 38 5.42 -5.31 -6.14
N LEU A 39 4.13 -4.96 -6.24
CA LEU A 39 3.67 -3.87 -7.10
C LEU A 39 4.27 -2.53 -6.69
N PHE A 40 4.28 -2.22 -5.39
CA PHE A 40 4.86 -0.99 -4.87
C PHE A 40 6.37 -0.90 -5.17
N THR A 41 7.12 -1.97 -4.96
CA THR A 41 8.56 -2.02 -5.20
C THR A 41 8.89 -1.86 -6.69
N LEU A 42 8.18 -2.58 -7.57
CA LEU A 42 8.36 -2.46 -9.02
C LEU A 42 8.00 -1.07 -9.53
N ALA A 43 6.86 -0.51 -9.07
CA ALA A 43 6.46 0.84 -9.44
C ALA A 43 7.46 1.91 -8.95
N SER A 44 8.07 1.70 -7.78
CA SER A 44 9.12 2.57 -7.24
C SER A 44 10.38 2.56 -8.12
N LEU A 45 10.79 1.39 -8.58
CA LEU A 45 11.90 1.25 -9.53
C LEU A 45 11.59 1.95 -10.85
N LEU A 46 10.39 1.74 -11.40
CA LEU A 46 9.94 2.39 -12.63
C LEU A 46 9.86 3.91 -12.50
N CYS A 47 9.47 4.44 -11.33
CA CYS A 47 9.53 5.88 -11.06
C CYS A 47 10.96 6.43 -11.15
N GLY A 48 11.95 5.68 -10.67
CA GLY A 48 13.37 6.07 -10.76
C GLY A 48 13.92 6.04 -12.19
N LEU A 49 13.35 5.21 -13.06
CA LEU A 49 13.72 5.07 -14.47
C LEU A 49 12.84 5.92 -15.41
N ALA A 50 11.94 6.75 -14.88
CA ALA A 50 10.94 7.43 -15.67
C ALA A 50 11.57 8.48 -16.64
N PRO A 51 11.40 8.35 -17.96
CA PRO A 51 12.02 9.24 -18.94
C PRO A 51 11.33 10.60 -19.07
N ASN A 52 10.07 10.72 -18.64
CA ASN A 52 9.31 11.97 -18.73
C ASN A 52 8.23 12.07 -17.62
N THR A 53 7.72 13.28 -17.41
CA THR A 53 6.72 13.59 -16.38
C THR A 53 5.43 12.76 -16.50
N GLY A 54 4.97 12.47 -17.71
CA GLY A 54 3.76 11.67 -17.93
C GLY A 54 3.93 10.23 -17.44
N THR A 55 5.05 9.59 -17.82
CA THR A 55 5.40 8.24 -17.35
C THR A 55 5.63 8.19 -15.84
N LEU A 56 6.25 9.22 -15.25
CA LEU A 56 6.41 9.35 -13.80
C LEU A 56 5.06 9.37 -13.09
N LEU A 57 4.09 10.15 -13.58
CA LEU A 57 2.75 10.22 -13.00
C LEU A 57 2.03 8.85 -13.08
N ALA A 58 2.13 8.15 -14.20
CA ALA A 58 1.54 6.82 -14.36
C ALA A 58 2.16 5.81 -13.38
N PHE A 59 3.48 5.83 -13.20
CA PHE A 59 4.16 4.97 -12.23
C PHE A 59 3.85 5.35 -10.78
N ARG A 60 3.68 6.65 -10.46
CA ARG A 60 3.21 7.09 -9.14
C ARG A 60 1.79 6.63 -8.85
N PHE A 61 0.94 6.60 -9.86
CA PHE A 61 -0.40 6.04 -9.74
C PHE A 61 -0.33 4.54 -9.37
N LEU A 62 0.44 3.76 -10.13
CA LEU A 62 0.67 2.33 -9.83
C LEU A 62 1.29 2.12 -8.44
N GLN A 63 2.22 2.99 -8.04
CA GLN A 63 2.83 2.97 -6.71
C GLN A 63 1.78 3.24 -5.62
N GLY A 64 0.87 4.19 -5.82
CA GLY A 64 -0.23 4.46 -4.88
C GLY A 64 -1.19 3.28 -4.75
N VAL A 65 -1.49 2.59 -5.86
CA VAL A 65 -2.28 1.33 -5.84
C VAL A 65 -1.59 0.26 -5.00
N GLY A 66 -0.30 -0.02 -5.26
CA GLY A 66 0.46 -1.01 -4.49
C GLY A 66 0.58 -0.64 -3.01
N GLY A 67 0.77 0.65 -2.72
CA GLY A 67 0.83 1.19 -1.35
C GLY A 67 -0.47 0.99 -0.60
N ALA A 68 -1.62 1.28 -1.22
CA ALA A 68 -2.93 1.08 -0.59
C ALA A 68 -3.14 -0.38 -0.19
N VAL A 69 -2.82 -1.30 -1.10
CA VAL A 69 -2.95 -2.74 -0.88
C VAL A 69 -2.03 -3.23 0.23
N ALA A 70 -0.75 -2.81 0.23
CA ALA A 70 0.17 -3.18 1.28
C ALA A 70 -0.30 -2.63 2.65
N SER A 71 -0.66 -1.34 2.73
CA SER A 71 -1.02 -0.68 3.98
C SER A 71 -2.31 -1.23 4.62
N SER A 72 -3.35 -1.52 3.82
CA SER A 72 -4.61 -2.05 4.35
C SER A 72 -4.43 -3.43 4.98
N VAL A 73 -3.56 -4.26 4.39
CA VAL A 73 -3.31 -5.62 4.87
C VAL A 73 -2.33 -5.65 6.05
N THR A 74 -1.39 -4.71 6.15
CA THR A 74 -0.47 -4.64 7.30
C THR A 74 -1.22 -4.55 8.63
N LEU A 75 -2.21 -3.64 8.72
CA LEU A 75 -3.02 -3.49 9.93
C LEU A 75 -3.79 -4.77 10.25
N ALA A 76 -4.36 -5.41 9.23
CA ALA A 76 -5.09 -6.66 9.37
C ALA A 76 -4.20 -7.82 9.84
N MET A 77 -2.95 -7.88 9.36
CA MET A 77 -1.96 -8.88 9.78
C MET A 77 -1.51 -8.70 11.22
N VAL A 78 -1.26 -7.47 11.67
CA VAL A 78 -0.92 -7.16 13.07
C VAL A 78 -2.02 -7.67 14.00
N ILE A 79 -3.29 -7.48 13.63
CA ILE A 79 -4.44 -7.93 14.41
C ILE A 79 -4.52 -9.47 14.48
N THR A 80 -4.16 -10.19 13.41
CA THR A 80 -4.20 -11.66 13.39
C THR A 80 -2.99 -12.33 14.03
N LEU A 81 -1.82 -11.70 13.98
CA LEU A 81 -0.61 -12.25 14.61
C LEU A 81 -0.61 -12.10 16.13
N PHE A 82 -1.29 -11.07 16.65
CA PHE A 82 -1.37 -10.79 18.09
C PHE A 82 -2.81 -10.92 18.61
N PRO A 83 -3.29 -12.15 18.89
CA PRO A 83 -4.65 -12.37 19.42
C PRO A 83 -4.83 -11.86 20.85
N GLY A 84 -3.75 -11.73 21.64
CA GLY A 84 -3.81 -11.21 23.00
C GLY A 84 -4.06 -9.69 23.05
N PRO A 85 -5.06 -9.19 23.80
CA PRO A 85 -5.41 -7.76 23.82
C PRO A 85 -4.26 -6.84 24.29
N ARG A 86 -3.41 -7.32 25.21
CA ARG A 86 -2.20 -6.58 25.65
C ARG A 86 -1.08 -6.57 24.59
N GLU A 87 -0.89 -7.68 23.89
CA GLU A 87 0.13 -7.80 22.83
C GLU A 87 -0.27 -6.99 21.60
N ARG A 88 -1.55 -7.00 21.23
CA ARG A 88 -2.11 -6.19 20.16
C ARG A 88 -1.95 -4.69 20.42
N ALA A 89 -2.21 -4.24 21.66
CA ALA A 89 -2.01 -2.84 22.03
C ALA A 89 -0.54 -2.42 21.93
N LYS A 90 0.41 -3.27 22.36
CA LYS A 90 1.84 -3.03 22.17
C LYS A 90 2.24 -3.02 20.70
N ALA A 91 1.77 -3.98 19.91
CA ALA A 91 2.09 -4.08 18.49
C ALA A 91 1.56 -2.88 17.69
N LEU A 92 0.34 -2.43 17.99
CA LEU A 92 -0.21 -1.21 17.40
C LEU A 92 0.59 0.04 17.83
N GLY A 93 1.01 0.13 19.09
CA GLY A 93 1.81 1.25 19.60
C GLY A 93 3.23 1.33 19.06
N VAL A 94 3.79 0.23 18.52
CA VAL A 94 5.08 0.23 17.80
C VAL A 94 4.89 0.54 16.31
N TYR A 95 3.70 0.28 15.76
CA TYR A 95 3.38 0.51 14.35
C TYR A 95 3.01 1.97 14.03
N SER A 96 2.47 2.71 15.01
CA SER A 96 2.11 4.14 14.94
C SER A 96 3.29 5.05 15.22
#